data_AF-A0A847ELC1-F1
#
_entry.id   AF-A0A847ELC1-F1
#
_cell.length_a   1.000
_cell.length_b   1.000
_cell.length_c   1.000
_cell.angle_alpha   90.00
_cell.angle_beta   90.00
_cell.angle_gamma   90.00
#
_symmetry.space_group_name_H-M   'P 1'
#
loop_
_entity.id
_entity.type
_entity.pdbx_description
1 polymer ?
#
loop_
_entity_poly.entity_id
_entity_poly.type
_entity_poly.pdbx_seq_one_letter_code
_entity_poly.pdbx_strand_id
1 'polypeptide(L)' 'MTYSDSAKGWAVARYLAANAGAFDVDHIIFEQKIWTPYKPYWRPMADRGSITANHYDHVHVSVKL' A
#
# COMPACT_ATOMS: atom_id res chain seq x y z
N MET A 1 11.16 1.13 2.81
CA MET A 1 10.99 0.51 4.14
C MET A 1 10.52 1.57 5.13
N THR A 2 9.51 1.25 5.91
CA THR A 2 8.97 2.06 7.02
C THR A 2 9.30 1.45 8.38
N TYR A 3 9.83 0.22 8.42
CA TYR A 3 10.15 -0.51 9.65
C TYR A 3 8.93 -0.54 10.58
N SER A 4 9.08 -0.15 11.85
CA SER A 4 7.99 -0.07 12.82
C SER A 4 7.18 1.23 12.77
N ASP A 5 7.52 2.19 11.88
CA ASP A 5 6.82 3.47 11.77
C ASP A 5 5.56 3.35 10.88
N SER A 6 4.51 2.80 11.48
CA SER A 6 3.19 2.62 10.86
C SER A 6 2.59 3.95 10.40
N ALA A 7 2.71 5.01 11.20
CA ALA A 7 2.13 6.31 10.88
C ALA A 7 2.72 6.89 9.59
N LYS A 8 4.05 6.81 9.43
CA LYS A 8 4.74 7.24 8.21
C LYS A 8 4.34 6.38 7.01
N GLY A 9 4.23 5.07 7.16
CA GLY A 9 3.78 4.20 6.07
C GLY A 9 2.37 4.54 5.60
N TRP A 10 1.44 4.79 6.53
CA TRP A 10 0.10 5.25 6.19
C TRP A 10 0.08 6.62 5.52
N ALA A 11 0.96 7.55 5.92
CA ALA A 11 1.08 8.84 5.26
C ALA A 11 1.50 8.70 3.79
N VAL A 12 2.53 7.87 3.51
CA VAL A 12 2.99 7.58 2.14
C VAL A 12 1.91 6.87 1.32
N ALA A 13 1.29 5.83 1.89
CA ALA A 13 0.25 5.06 1.21
C ALA A 13 -0.96 5.92 0.81
N ARG A 14 -1.40 6.84 1.69
CA ARG A 14 -2.49 7.77 1.40
C ARG A 14 -2.10 8.85 0.40
N TYR A 15 -0.87 9.36 0.46
CA TYR A 15 -0.37 10.31 -0.54
C TYR A 15 -0.38 9.69 -1.94
N LEU A 16 0.10 8.44 -2.08
CA LEU A 16 0.08 7.72 -3.35
C LEU A 16 -1.35 7.48 -3.85
N ALA A 17 -2.27 7.06 -2.98
CA ALA A 17 -3.68 6.87 -3.34
C ALA A 17 -4.34 8.18 -3.81
N ALA A 18 -4.06 9.30 -3.14
CA ALA A 18 -4.59 10.62 -3.51
C ALA A 18 -4.03 11.13 -4.86
N ASN A 19 -2.83 10.69 -5.23
CA ASN A 19 -2.15 11.07 -6.48
C ASN A 19 -2.09 9.92 -7.49
N ALA A 20 -2.96 8.91 -7.35
CA ALA A 20 -2.86 7.66 -8.11
C ALA A 20 -2.84 7.86 -9.63
N GLY A 21 -3.61 8.83 -10.14
CA GLY A 21 -3.64 9.16 -11.55
C GLY A 21 -2.38 9.87 -12.06
N ALA A 22 -1.68 10.63 -11.21
CA ALA A 22 -0.44 11.31 -11.58
C ALA A 22 0.77 10.37 -11.65
N PHE A 23 0.68 9.23 -10.95
CA PHE A 23 1.74 8.23 -10.86
C PHE A 23 1.40 6.91 -11.57
N ASP A 24 0.30 6.87 -12.34
CA ASP A 24 -0.20 5.65 -13.00
C ASP A 24 -0.26 4.43 -12.06
N VAL A 25 -0.68 4.63 -10.81
CA VAL A 25 -0.73 3.58 -9.79
C VAL A 25 -1.67 2.47 -10.22
N ASP A 26 -1.17 1.23 -10.19
CA ASP A 26 -1.99 0.03 -10.34
C ASP A 26 -2.59 -0.41 -9.01
N HIS A 27 -1.75 -0.57 -7.98
CA HIS A 27 -2.18 -0.92 -6.63
C HIS A 27 -1.14 -0.53 -5.57
N ILE A 28 -1.63 -0.37 -4.33
CA ILE A 28 -0.82 -0.06 -3.15
C ILE A 28 -1.13 -1.11 -2.08
N ILE A 29 -0.11 -1.60 -1.38
CA ILE A 29 -0.26 -2.53 -0.26
C ILE A 29 0.49 -1.98 0.96
N PHE A 30 -0.19 -1.92 2.11
CA PHE A 30 0.41 -1.58 3.39
C PHE A 30 -0.40 -2.17 4.56
N GLU A 31 0.28 -2.67 5.59
CA GLU A 31 -0.32 -3.34 6.77
C GLU A 31 -1.45 -4.30 6.42
N GLN A 32 -1.12 -5.23 5.53
CA GLN A 32 -2.00 -6.30 5.07
C GLN A 32 -3.31 -5.79 4.43
N LYS A 33 -3.30 -4.57 3.91
CA LYS A 33 -4.41 -3.99 3.16
C LYS A 33 -3.95 -3.60 1.78
N ILE A 34 -4.83 -3.76 0.81
CA ILE A 34 -4.63 -3.34 -0.58
C ILE A 34 -5.62 -2.24 -0.95
N TRP A 35 -5.16 -1.31 -1.77
CA TRP A 35 -5.96 -0.26 -2.41
C TRP A 35 -5.69 -0.27 -3.90
N THR A 36 -6.71 -0.02 -4.72
CA THR A 36 -6.57 0.10 -6.18
C THR A 36 -7.42 1.24 -6.71
N PRO A 37 -7.09 1.89 -7.85
CA PRO A 37 -7.89 3.00 -8.38
C PRO A 37 -9.33 2.60 -8.72
N TYR A 38 -9.54 1.36 -9.19
CA TYR A 38 -10.86 0.84 -9.55
C TYR A 38 -11.70 0.36 -8.35
N LYS A 39 -11.08 0.18 -7.18
CA LYS A 39 -11.74 -0.07 -5.90
C LYS A 39 -11.09 0.84 -4.85
N PRO A 40 -11.44 2.13 -4.82
CA PRO A 40 -10.68 3.16 -4.12
C PRO A 40 -10.89 3.17 -2.59
N TYR A 41 -10.93 1.99 -1.99
CA TYR A 41 -11.00 1.77 -0.55
C TYR A 41 -10.00 0.68 -0.13
N TRP A 42 -9.48 0.79 1.10
CA TRP A 42 -8.57 -0.20 1.66
C TRP A 42 -9.33 -1.47 2.01
N ARG A 43 -8.87 -2.62 1.51
CA ARG A 43 -9.46 -3.94 1.76
C ARG A 43 -8.42 -4.91 2.32
N PRO A 44 -8.81 -5.81 3.24
CA PRO A 44 -7.87 -6.75 3.83
C PRO A 44 -7.33 -7.74 2.78
N MET A 45 -6.13 -8.23 3.03
CA MET A 45 -5.51 -9.34 2.32
C MET A 45 -5.41 -10.57 3.23
N ALA A 46 -5.35 -11.76 2.64
CA ALA A 46 -4.97 -12.97 3.37
C ALA A 46 -3.57 -12.83 3.98
N ASP A 47 -3.35 -13.47 5.12
CA ASP A 47 -2.02 -13.62 5.72
C ASP A 47 -1.09 -14.41 4.80
N ARG A 48 0.13 -13.90 4.61
CA ARG A 48 1.18 -14.48 3.78
C ARG A 48 2.39 -14.96 4.60
N GLY A 49 2.28 -14.98 5.93
CA GLY A 49 3.19 -15.71 6.81
C GLY A 49 4.41 -14.94 7.32
N SER A 50 4.55 -13.64 7.06
CA SER A 50 5.61 -12.82 7.66
C SER A 50 5.28 -11.32 7.66
N ILE A 51 5.98 -10.54 8.50
CA ILE A 51 5.88 -9.07 8.57
C ILE A 51 6.08 -8.44 7.19
N THR A 52 7.15 -8.86 6.49
CA THR A 52 7.47 -8.36 5.15
C THR A 52 6.45 -8.82 4.12
N ALA A 53 6.05 -10.10 4.12
CA ALA A 53 5.05 -10.59 3.17
C ALA A 53 3.67 -9.95 3.37
N ASN A 54 3.34 -9.56 4.61
CA ASN A 54 2.14 -8.83 4.96
C ASN A 54 2.30 -7.30 4.91
N HIS A 55 3.44 -6.79 4.45
CA HIS A 55 3.68 -5.36 4.21
C HIS A 55 3.52 -4.47 5.45
N TYR A 56 3.86 -4.98 6.64
CA TYR A 56 3.86 -4.16 7.87
C TYR A 56 5.11 -3.29 8.00
N ASP A 57 6.20 -3.61 7.29
CA ASP A 57 7.48 -2.92 7.35
C ASP A 57 7.79 -2.06 6.11
N HIS A 58 6.90 -2.03 5.11
CA HIS A 58 7.04 -1.21 3.91
C HIS A 58 5.72 -1.00 3.18
N VAL A 59 5.60 0.17 2.52
CA VAL A 59 4.57 0.41 1.51
C VAL A 59 5.05 -0.19 0.18
N HIS A 60 4.26 -1.08 -0.40
CA HIS A 60 4.47 -1.56 -1.77
C HIS A 60 3.55 -0.81 -2.72
N VAL A 61 4.09 -0.34 -3.84
CA VAL A 61 3.34 0.32 -4.90
C VAL A 61 3.74 -0.29 -6.24
N SER A 62 2.75 -0.66 -7.03
CA SER A 62 2.91 -1.03 -8.43
C SER A 62 2.30 0.05 -9.31
N VAL A 63 2.94 0.34 -10.44
CA VAL A 63 2.50 1.32 -11.45
C VAL A 63 2.32 0.62 -12.80
N LYS A 64 1.46 1.17 -13.65
CA LYS A 64 1.28 0.73 -15.03
C LYS A 64 2.35 1.39 -15.89
N LEU A 65 2.92 0.62 -16.82
CA LEU A 65 3.78 1.11 -17.89
C LEU A 65 3.01 1.15 -19.21
#